data_AF-A0A060YFN5-F1
#
_entry.id   AF-A0A060YFN5-F1
#
_cell.length_a   1.000
_cell.length_b   1.000
_cell.length_c   1.000
_cell.angle_alpha   90.00
_cell.angle_beta   90.00
_cell.angle_gamma   90.00
#
_symmetry.space_group_name_H-M   'P 1'
#
loop_
_entity.id
_entity.type
_entity.pdbx_description
1 polymer ?
#
loop_
_entity_poly.entity_id
_entity_poly.type
_entity_poly.pdbx_seq_one_letter_code
_entity_poly.pdbx_strand_id
1 'polypeptide(L)'
;MVFFTVHRSVDYGSTYIKLNKKVGSTLACLYVCPTNKRKIMMLSDPELEQSVLISSDEGASFEKYPINFYMDGLLFHPTQENWLLASSPDNKVYSTMDFGRKWQLVSENVTPGRFFWAQTGLDREADVVHMETHIAKGRAQYVKCRAQRCTESNRQYLFPGYIDKNSLVVQDNYVFVQVTKSGQASYFVSYMRESFKRIQLPKYCLPKDMHIISTNEKQVFSAVQEWNQNDTYSLYISDSPGVYFTLSLENLRTRREPGGNLLVDLYKVEGINGIFLANKLVGHEVKTFITYNKGQTWALLQAPNTDVAGNSLHCILPFCSLHLHLDTPVNPYLPGRIFSMDSAPGIIVATGNIGTELSSANLGMFITSDAGNTWRQIFEEELGVWFLDNGGALVAVSLVATVPIRHVWVSLDEGKKWDRHSFSLAPLFLDGVLMQPENHIITFTGHLSRVSEWQLIKIDYKAIFSRRCMDGDYQTWHLHNKVKHVERYCFDANIKMGMLV
;
A
#
# COMPACT_ATOMS: atom_id res chain seq x y z
N MET A 1 17.24 2.08 -28.38
CA MET A 1 16.27 3.19 -28.33
C MET A 1 14.88 2.58 -28.21
N VAL A 2 14.26 2.67 -27.04
CA VAL A 2 12.90 2.17 -26.83
C VAL A 2 11.96 3.30 -27.23
N PHE A 3 11.20 3.12 -28.31
CA PHE A 3 10.22 4.11 -28.72
C PHE A 3 8.90 3.83 -28.03
N PHE A 4 8.38 4.79 -27.29
CA PHE A 4 7.10 4.66 -26.61
C PHE A 4 5.95 5.01 -27.56
N THR A 5 4.82 4.33 -27.39
CA THR A 5 3.56 4.72 -28.05
C THR A 5 2.51 5.04 -27.00
N VAL A 6 1.85 6.19 -27.16
CA VAL A 6 0.85 6.67 -26.22
C VAL A 6 -0.51 6.55 -26.87
N HIS A 7 -1.44 5.90 -26.18
CA HIS A 7 -2.82 5.72 -26.62
C HIS A 7 -3.76 6.33 -25.58
N ARG A 8 -4.83 6.97 -26.04
CA ARG A 8 -5.85 7.60 -25.19
C ARG A 8 -7.23 7.12 -25.59
N SER A 9 -8.03 6.73 -24.61
CA SER A 9 -9.46 6.44 -24.75
C SER A 9 -10.26 7.47 -23.96
N VAL A 10 -11.46 7.80 -24.45
CA VAL A 10 -12.45 8.67 -23.77
C VAL A 10 -13.80 7.97 -23.57
N ASP A 11 -13.86 6.68 -23.87
CA ASP A 11 -15.07 5.86 -23.88
C ASP A 11 -14.88 4.60 -23.03
N TYR A 12 -14.17 4.75 -21.92
CA TYR A 12 -13.86 3.68 -20.96
C TYR A 12 -13.17 2.48 -21.62
N GLY A 13 -12.19 2.74 -22.51
CA GLY A 13 -11.38 1.72 -23.15
C GLY A 13 -12.03 0.99 -24.32
N SER A 14 -13.14 1.52 -24.87
CA SER A 14 -13.78 0.92 -26.04
C SER A 14 -13.06 1.26 -27.35
N THR A 15 -12.52 2.48 -27.48
CA THR A 15 -11.69 2.90 -28.61
C THR A 15 -10.46 3.67 -28.13
N TYR A 16 -9.34 3.49 -28.85
CA TYR A 16 -8.07 4.13 -28.52
C TYR A 16 -7.53 4.95 -29.69
N ILE A 17 -7.10 6.17 -29.40
CA ILE A 17 -6.47 7.08 -30.35
C ILE A 17 -4.98 7.19 -30.02
N LYS A 18 -4.13 6.96 -31.02
CA LYS A 18 -2.68 7.10 -30.90
C LYS A 18 -2.26 8.57 -30.88
N LEU A 19 -1.51 8.97 -29.85
CA LEU A 19 -1.12 10.37 -29.60
C LEU A 19 0.32 10.71 -29.97
N ASN A 20 1.14 9.77 -30.45
CA ASN A 20 2.57 9.98 -30.74
C ASN A 20 2.91 11.24 -31.56
N LYS A 21 2.05 11.67 -32.50
CA LYS A 21 2.27 12.91 -33.26
C LYS A 21 2.24 14.18 -32.39
N LYS A 22 1.52 14.15 -31.26
CA LYS A 22 1.35 15.27 -30.34
C LYS A 22 2.42 15.31 -29.24
N VAL A 23 2.79 14.13 -28.71
CA VAL A 23 3.71 14.02 -27.56
C VAL A 23 5.15 13.65 -27.93
N GLY A 24 5.39 13.21 -29.16
CA GLY A 24 6.69 12.66 -29.57
C GLY A 24 6.85 11.19 -29.13
N SER A 25 8.05 10.65 -29.38
CA SER A 25 8.39 9.24 -29.08
C SER A 25 9.48 9.09 -28.02
N THR A 26 9.96 10.20 -27.47
CA THR A 26 11.09 10.30 -26.53
C THR A 26 10.58 10.59 -25.13
N LEU A 27 9.76 9.67 -24.60
CA LEU A 27 9.16 9.78 -23.26
C LEU A 27 9.85 8.82 -22.31
N ALA A 28 10.00 9.22 -21.05
CA ALA A 28 10.53 8.38 -19.97
C ALA A 28 9.41 7.92 -19.03
N CYS A 29 8.62 8.86 -18.51
CA CYS A 29 7.62 8.60 -17.47
C CYS A 29 6.33 9.38 -17.70
N LEU A 30 5.21 8.85 -17.20
CA LEU A 30 3.89 9.49 -17.17
C LEU A 30 3.39 9.55 -15.73
N TYR A 31 2.96 10.73 -15.30
CA TYR A 31 2.37 10.97 -13.99
C TYR A 31 0.98 11.56 -14.14
N VAL A 32 0.03 11.04 -13.37
CA VAL A 32 -1.32 11.58 -13.24
C VAL A 32 -1.40 12.29 -11.90
N CYS A 33 -1.92 13.52 -11.89
CA CYS A 33 -2.07 14.26 -10.65
C CYS A 33 -3.08 13.57 -9.72
N PRO A 34 -2.71 13.26 -8.47
CA PRO A 34 -3.57 12.49 -7.56
C PRO A 34 -4.81 13.28 -7.13
N THR A 35 -4.72 14.61 -7.05
CA THR A 35 -5.83 15.49 -6.63
C THR A 35 -6.73 15.90 -7.79
N ASN A 36 -6.19 15.98 -9.01
CA ASN A 36 -6.95 16.26 -10.22
C ASN A 36 -6.52 15.36 -11.37
N LYS A 37 -7.24 14.25 -11.55
CA LYS A 37 -6.98 13.24 -12.59
C LYS A 37 -7.01 13.78 -14.03
N ARG A 38 -7.49 15.00 -14.26
CA ARG A 38 -7.42 15.68 -15.59
C ARG A 38 -6.04 16.17 -15.95
N LYS A 39 -5.18 16.41 -14.95
CA LYS A 39 -3.83 16.91 -15.14
C LYS A 39 -2.85 15.77 -15.28
N ILE A 40 -2.13 15.76 -16.40
CA ILE A 40 -1.16 14.72 -16.75
C ILE A 40 0.16 15.41 -17.05
N MET A 41 1.23 14.86 -16.48
CA MET A 41 2.60 15.29 -16.73
C MET A 41 3.38 14.13 -17.36
N MET A 42 4.07 14.38 -18.47
CA MET A 42 4.98 13.41 -19.07
C MET A 42 6.39 13.99 -19.09
N LEU A 43 7.37 13.17 -18.70
CA LEU A 43 8.79 13.53 -18.76
C LEU A 43 9.38 12.98 -20.06
N SER A 44 10.14 13.82 -20.76
CA SER A 44 10.95 13.37 -21.89
C SER A 44 12.14 12.54 -21.43
N ASP A 45 12.67 11.72 -22.35
CA ASP A 45 13.93 11.01 -22.14
C ASP A 45 15.07 12.03 -21.95
N PRO A 46 15.70 12.08 -20.77
CA PRO A 46 16.67 13.11 -20.44
C PRO A 46 17.96 13.06 -21.26
N GLU A 47 18.28 11.93 -21.91
CA GLU A 47 19.43 11.83 -22.82
C GLU A 47 19.17 12.49 -24.18
N LEU A 48 17.88 12.59 -24.56
CA LEU A 48 17.46 13.13 -25.84
C LEU A 48 16.97 14.56 -25.70
N GLU A 49 16.17 14.84 -24.66
CA GLU A 49 15.57 16.12 -24.44
C GLU A 49 15.12 16.33 -22.98
N GLN A 50 15.50 17.46 -22.40
CA GLN A 50 15.08 17.86 -21.07
C GLN A 50 13.82 18.73 -21.14
N SER A 51 12.66 18.09 -21.21
CA SER A 51 11.38 18.79 -21.23
C SER A 51 10.29 18.05 -20.47
N VAL A 52 9.29 18.81 -20.05
CA VAL A 52 8.06 18.32 -19.44
C VAL A 52 6.91 18.65 -20.37
N LEU A 53 6.10 17.66 -20.69
CA LEU A 53 4.83 17.85 -21.38
C LEU A 53 3.69 17.85 -20.37
N ILE A 54 2.86 18.87 -20.43
CA ILE A 54 1.75 19.08 -19.49
C ILE A 54 0.44 19.07 -20.27
N SER A 55 -0.52 18.30 -19.78
CA SER A 55 -1.92 18.35 -20.20
C SER A 55 -2.80 18.72 -19.00
N SER A 56 -3.82 19.55 -19.25
CA SER A 56 -4.87 19.90 -18.28
C SER A 56 -6.26 19.42 -18.70
N ASP A 57 -6.33 18.62 -19.77
CA ASP A 57 -7.55 18.19 -20.45
C ASP A 57 -7.59 16.67 -20.68
N GLU A 58 -7.12 15.92 -19.68
CA GLU A 58 -7.10 14.44 -19.70
C GLU A 58 -6.27 13.88 -20.86
N GLY A 59 -5.22 14.58 -21.30
CA GLY A 59 -4.33 14.17 -22.38
C GLY A 59 -4.84 14.48 -23.78
N ALA A 60 -5.83 15.36 -23.95
CA ALA A 60 -6.30 15.74 -25.28
C ALA A 60 -5.31 16.68 -26.01
N SER A 61 -4.69 17.59 -25.27
CA SER A 61 -3.62 18.50 -25.71
C SER A 61 -2.44 18.50 -24.75
N PHE A 62 -1.24 18.77 -25.27
CA PHE A 62 -0.01 18.85 -24.49
C PHE A 62 0.75 20.12 -24.83
N GLU A 63 1.14 20.84 -23.78
CA GLU A 63 2.06 21.97 -23.83
C GLU A 63 3.43 21.50 -23.38
N LYS A 64 4.49 21.92 -24.07
CA LYS A 64 5.86 21.50 -23.78
C LYS A 64 6.64 22.64 -23.13
N TYR A 65 7.30 22.33 -22.02
CA TYR A 65 8.10 23.29 -21.26
C TYR A 65 9.53 22.74 -21.08
N PRO A 66 10.58 23.52 -21.40
CA PRO A 66 11.95 23.10 -21.17
C PRO A 66 12.29 23.10 -19.68
N ILE A 67 13.14 22.17 -19.26
CA ILE A 67 13.73 22.12 -17.92
C ILE A 67 15.25 22.10 -18.04
N ASN A 68 15.95 22.54 -17.00
CA ASN A 68 17.42 22.67 -16.98
C ASN A 68 18.10 21.76 -15.95
N PHE A 69 17.40 20.72 -15.48
CA PHE A 69 17.89 19.74 -14.52
C PHE A 69 17.26 18.38 -14.77
N TYR A 70 17.87 17.33 -14.19
CA TYR A 70 17.39 15.96 -14.27
C TYR A 70 16.44 15.65 -13.10
N MET A 71 15.29 15.06 -13.39
CA MET A 71 14.33 14.61 -12.38
C MET A 71 14.48 13.09 -12.20
N ASP A 72 14.72 12.64 -10.97
CA ASP A 72 14.72 11.21 -10.61
C ASP A 72 13.56 10.82 -9.69
N GLY A 73 12.86 11.81 -9.13
CA GLY A 73 11.69 11.61 -8.30
C GLY A 73 10.76 12.83 -8.33
N LEU A 74 9.46 12.57 -8.20
CA LEU A 74 8.42 13.58 -8.14
C LEU A 74 7.48 13.30 -6.96
N LEU A 75 7.12 14.36 -6.23
CA LEU A 75 6.18 14.30 -5.11
C LEU A 75 5.10 15.37 -5.27
N PHE A 76 3.89 14.94 -5.60
CA PHE A 76 2.71 15.80 -5.70
C PHE A 76 2.26 16.26 -4.31
N HIS A 77 1.76 17.49 -4.23
CA HIS A 77 1.15 17.97 -3.00
C HIS A 77 -0.17 17.21 -2.73
N PRO A 78 -0.45 16.79 -1.49
CA PRO A 78 -1.60 15.95 -1.17
C PRO A 78 -2.96 16.60 -1.45
N THR A 79 -3.03 17.94 -1.44
CA THR A 79 -4.30 18.70 -1.63
C THR A 79 -4.25 19.77 -2.71
N GLN A 80 -3.07 20.15 -3.23
CA GLN A 80 -2.92 21.29 -4.13
C GLN A 80 -2.53 20.78 -5.52
N GLU A 81 -3.44 20.87 -6.47
CA GLU A 81 -3.31 20.24 -7.80
C GLU A 81 -2.19 20.76 -8.68
N ASN A 82 -1.61 21.93 -8.38
CA ASN A 82 -0.53 22.55 -9.17
C ASN A 82 0.84 22.44 -8.52
N TRP A 83 0.93 21.87 -7.32
CA TRP A 83 2.13 21.95 -6.49
C TRP A 83 2.88 20.63 -6.49
N LEU A 84 4.18 20.67 -6.82
CA LEU A 84 5.03 19.49 -6.85
C LEU A 84 6.43 19.80 -6.31
N LEU A 85 7.07 18.79 -5.74
CA LEU A 85 8.51 18.76 -5.52
C LEU A 85 9.14 17.79 -6.52
N ALA A 86 10.32 18.12 -7.03
CA ALA A 86 11.15 17.22 -7.82
C ALA A 86 12.51 17.05 -7.14
N SER A 87 12.97 15.82 -7.06
CA SER A 87 14.36 15.52 -6.70
C SER A 87 15.21 15.34 -7.95
N SER A 88 16.49 15.63 -7.80
CA SER A 88 17.50 15.40 -8.83
C SER A 88 18.64 14.51 -8.32
N PRO A 89 19.35 13.80 -9.22
CA PRO A 89 20.44 12.91 -8.85
C PRO A 89 21.61 13.59 -8.11
N ASP A 90 21.75 14.91 -8.24
CA ASP A 90 22.74 15.73 -7.54
C ASP A 90 22.28 16.19 -6.15
N ASN A 91 21.29 15.51 -5.55
CA ASN A 91 20.75 15.77 -4.21
C ASN A 91 20.15 17.18 -4.05
N LYS A 92 19.51 17.71 -5.10
CA LYS A 92 18.75 18.96 -5.01
C LYS A 92 17.25 18.67 -5.04
N VAL A 93 16.50 19.55 -4.40
CA VAL A 93 15.04 19.54 -4.45
C VAL A 93 14.56 20.85 -5.05
N TYR A 94 13.72 20.74 -6.06
CA TYR A 94 13.04 21.84 -6.72
C TYR A 94 11.56 21.82 -6.39
N SER A 95 10.92 22.98 -6.42
CA SER A 95 9.47 23.11 -6.28
C SER A 95 8.87 23.83 -7.47
N THR A 96 7.64 23.47 -7.78
CA THR A 96 6.78 24.16 -8.75
C THR A 96 5.41 24.37 -8.12
N MET A 97 4.82 25.53 -8.39
CA MET A 97 3.45 25.88 -7.96
C MET A 97 2.50 26.05 -9.16
N ASP A 98 2.98 25.77 -10.38
CA ASP A 98 2.28 25.92 -11.65
C ASP A 98 2.33 24.65 -12.49
N PHE A 99 2.36 23.50 -11.82
CA PHE A 99 2.31 22.15 -12.40
C PHE A 99 3.48 21.84 -13.33
N GLY A 100 4.68 22.36 -13.03
CA GLY A 100 5.93 22.03 -13.73
C GLY A 100 6.30 22.98 -14.87
N ARG A 101 5.57 24.09 -15.04
CA ARG A 101 5.91 25.13 -16.03
C ARG A 101 7.13 25.94 -15.60
N LYS A 102 7.26 26.21 -14.30
CA LYS A 102 8.42 26.87 -13.69
C LYS A 102 8.88 26.09 -12.46
N TRP A 103 10.19 26.01 -12.33
CA TRP A 103 10.85 25.31 -11.23
C TRP A 103 11.75 26.27 -10.46
N GLN A 104 11.72 26.16 -9.13
CA GLN A 104 12.55 26.93 -8.22
C GLN A 104 13.32 25.99 -7.30
N LEU A 105 14.62 26.22 -7.14
CA LEU A 105 15.46 25.48 -6.21
C LEU A 105 14.99 25.75 -4.76
N VAL A 106 14.71 24.69 -4.00
CA VAL A 106 14.33 24.74 -2.58
C VAL A 106 15.56 24.57 -1.70
N SER A 107 16.31 23.48 -1.93
CA SER A 107 17.52 23.20 -1.16
C SER A 107 18.47 22.30 -1.94
N GLU A 108 19.74 22.42 -1.60
CA GLU A 108 20.80 21.51 -2.02
C GLU A 108 21.13 20.54 -0.88
N ASN A 109 21.87 19.48 -1.20
CA ASN A 109 22.31 18.45 -0.25
C ASN A 109 21.15 17.76 0.50
N VAL A 110 20.00 17.57 -0.15
CA VAL A 110 18.87 16.85 0.44
C VAL A 110 19.10 15.35 0.33
N THR A 111 18.92 14.63 1.42
CA THR A 111 19.02 13.17 1.42
C THR A 111 17.94 12.57 0.48
N PRO A 112 18.30 11.66 -0.45
CA PRO A 112 17.35 11.04 -1.36
C PRO A 112 16.14 10.43 -0.64
N GLY A 113 14.93 10.74 -1.11
CA GLY A 113 13.67 10.24 -0.55
C GLY A 113 13.30 10.78 0.84
N ARG A 114 14.06 11.71 1.43
CA ARG A 114 13.81 12.28 2.76
C ARG A 114 13.33 13.73 2.70
N PHE A 115 12.31 13.97 1.88
CA PHE A 115 11.61 15.25 1.77
C PHE A 115 10.10 15.01 1.71
N PHE A 116 9.34 15.84 2.43
CA PHE A 116 7.92 15.64 2.67
C PHE A 116 7.17 16.98 2.62
N TRP A 117 5.96 16.96 2.08
CA TRP A 117 5.04 18.10 2.17
C TRP A 117 4.51 18.28 3.59
N ALA A 118 4.03 19.49 3.88
CA ALA A 118 3.30 19.78 5.10
C ALA A 118 2.02 18.93 5.21
N GLN A 119 1.66 18.60 6.45
CA GLN A 119 0.40 17.90 6.71
C GLN A 119 -0.74 18.93 6.85
N THR A 120 -1.79 18.76 6.04
CA THR A 120 -2.95 19.65 6.06
C THR A 120 -3.61 19.63 7.45
N GLY A 121 -3.80 20.81 8.04
CA GLY A 121 -4.42 20.99 9.36
C GLY A 121 -3.47 20.95 10.56
N LEU A 122 -2.20 20.56 10.38
CA LEU A 122 -1.17 20.62 11.43
C LEU A 122 -0.17 21.74 11.17
N ASP A 123 0.41 21.74 9.97
CA ASP A 123 1.36 22.75 9.57
C ASP A 123 0.60 24.03 9.15
N ARG A 124 1.08 25.18 9.64
CA ARG A 124 0.41 26.49 9.45
C ARG A 124 0.23 26.84 7.98
N GLU A 125 1.26 26.63 7.18
CA GLU A 125 1.26 26.89 5.74
C GLU A 125 1.37 25.60 4.94
N ALA A 126 0.58 25.47 3.88
CA ALA A 126 0.57 24.29 3.02
C ALA A 126 1.85 24.13 2.18
N ASP A 127 2.55 25.22 1.86
CA ASP A 127 3.78 25.19 1.05
C ASP A 127 5.05 24.88 1.86
N VAL A 128 4.89 24.45 3.10
CA VAL A 128 5.99 23.98 3.94
C VAL A 128 6.51 22.65 3.42
N VAL A 129 7.84 22.53 3.41
CA VAL A 129 8.58 21.32 3.08
C VAL A 129 9.45 20.95 4.27
N HIS A 130 9.35 19.69 4.66
CA HIS A 130 10.19 19.03 5.64
C HIS A 130 11.27 18.25 4.91
N MET A 131 12.54 18.44 5.25
CA MET A 131 13.63 17.77 4.54
C MET A 131 14.79 17.42 5.46
N GLU A 132 15.44 16.32 5.15
CA GLU A 132 16.72 15.95 5.73
C GLU A 132 17.85 16.47 4.84
N THR A 133 18.68 17.38 5.37
CA THR A 133 19.84 17.90 4.64
C THR A 133 21.12 17.28 5.16
N HIS A 134 21.92 16.72 4.27
CA HIS A 134 23.21 16.12 4.56
C HIS A 134 24.26 17.19 4.91
N ILE A 135 25.10 16.85 5.89
CA ILE A 135 26.20 17.67 6.38
C ILE A 135 27.46 16.82 6.39
N ALA A 136 28.62 17.48 6.31
CA ALA A 136 29.91 16.81 6.43
C ALA A 136 29.98 15.86 7.64
N LYS A 137 30.76 14.77 7.50
CA LYS A 137 30.98 13.72 8.52
C LYS A 137 29.79 12.77 8.76
N GLY A 138 28.95 12.55 7.75
CA GLY A 138 27.89 11.51 7.80
C GLY A 138 26.72 11.85 8.73
N ARG A 139 26.54 13.14 9.03
CA ARG A 139 25.42 13.65 9.84
C ARG A 139 24.41 14.35 8.95
N ALA A 140 23.19 14.47 9.44
CA ALA A 140 22.14 15.23 8.78
C ALA A 140 21.47 16.21 9.73
N GLN A 141 20.70 17.14 9.17
CA GLN A 141 19.83 18.06 9.90
C GLN A 141 18.41 17.95 9.38
N TYR A 142 17.46 18.04 10.30
CA TYR A 142 16.06 18.21 9.96
C TYR A 142 15.75 19.70 9.74
N VAL A 143 15.44 20.04 8.50
CA VAL A 143 15.14 21.40 8.06
C VAL A 143 13.67 21.51 7.66
N LYS A 144 13.02 22.58 8.12
CA LYS A 144 11.68 23.01 7.70
C LYS A 144 11.80 24.36 6.99
N CYS A 145 11.22 24.50 5.81
CA CYS A 145 11.16 25.78 5.10
C CYS A 145 9.94 25.86 4.17
N ARG A 146 9.59 27.06 3.73
CA ARG A 146 8.56 27.26 2.70
C ARG A 146 9.17 27.08 1.31
N ALA A 147 8.58 26.24 0.47
CA ALA A 147 9.11 25.82 -0.84
C ALA A 147 9.58 26.99 -1.71
N GLN A 148 8.76 28.05 -1.82
CA GLN A 148 9.06 29.21 -2.68
C GLN A 148 9.99 30.25 -2.02
N ARG A 149 10.30 30.11 -0.72
CA ARG A 149 11.07 31.09 0.07
C ARG A 149 12.10 30.42 0.97
N CYS A 150 12.70 29.33 0.52
CA CYS A 150 13.66 28.54 1.29
C CYS A 150 15.08 29.12 1.23
N THR A 151 15.25 30.39 1.59
CA THR A 151 16.57 30.98 1.80
C THR A 151 17.18 30.48 3.11
N GLU A 152 18.51 30.54 3.26
CA GLU A 152 19.19 30.10 4.48
C GLU A 152 18.63 30.78 5.75
N SER A 153 18.29 32.06 5.66
CA SER A 153 17.69 32.84 6.76
C SER A 153 16.29 32.36 7.19
N ASN A 154 15.55 31.72 6.30
CA ASN A 154 14.17 31.27 6.54
C ASN A 154 14.09 29.78 6.93
N ARG A 155 15.22 29.08 6.95
CA ARG A 155 15.29 27.67 7.35
C ARG A 155 15.10 27.55 8.86
N GLN A 156 14.19 26.67 9.25
CA GLN A 156 13.94 26.34 10.65
C GLN A 156 14.51 24.96 10.96
N TYR A 157 15.24 24.86 12.06
CA TYR A 157 15.83 23.62 12.56
C TYR A 157 15.02 23.15 13.76
N LEU A 158 14.16 22.17 13.55
CA LEU A 158 13.18 21.75 14.57
C LEU A 158 13.77 20.77 15.60
N PHE A 159 14.80 20.01 15.23
CA PHE A 159 15.49 19.11 16.15
C PHE A 159 16.73 19.79 16.73
N PRO A 160 16.93 19.78 18.07
CA PRO A 160 18.10 20.38 18.69
C PRO A 160 19.34 19.51 18.45
N GLY A 161 20.03 19.74 17.33
CA GLY A 161 21.29 19.11 16.98
C GLY A 161 21.29 18.41 15.62
N TYR A 162 22.14 17.40 15.50
CA TYR A 162 22.28 16.59 14.30
C TYR A 162 21.55 15.25 14.46
N ILE A 163 21.00 14.76 13.36
CA ILE A 163 20.35 13.46 13.26
C ILE A 163 21.21 12.52 12.39
N ASP A 164 20.95 11.22 12.51
CA ASP A 164 21.56 10.22 11.66
C ASP A 164 21.03 10.35 10.23
N LYS A 165 21.85 10.01 9.23
CA LYS A 165 21.44 10.02 7.83
C LYS A 165 20.34 8.98 7.58
N ASN A 166 19.40 9.30 6.68
CA ASN A 166 18.24 8.47 6.32
C ASN A 166 17.29 8.19 7.51
N SER A 167 17.25 9.05 8.53
CA SER A 167 16.46 8.81 9.74
C SER A 167 15.15 9.59 9.81
N LEU A 168 15.02 10.69 9.05
CA LEU A 168 13.82 11.52 9.09
C LEU A 168 12.61 10.78 8.50
N VAL A 169 11.53 10.68 9.29
CA VAL A 169 10.22 10.20 8.83
C VAL A 169 9.18 11.22 9.25
N VAL A 170 8.44 11.78 8.29
CA VAL A 170 7.29 12.66 8.54
C VAL A 170 6.06 11.94 8.02
N GLN A 171 5.18 11.51 8.92
CA GLN A 171 4.00 10.74 8.57
C GLN A 171 2.83 11.09 9.50
N ASP A 172 1.68 11.43 8.91
CA ASP A 172 0.49 11.89 9.62
C ASP A 172 0.82 12.98 10.67
N ASN A 173 0.49 12.69 11.93
CA ASN A 173 0.70 13.57 13.07
C ASN A 173 2.11 13.47 13.69
N TYR A 174 2.97 12.60 13.17
CA TYR A 174 4.24 12.24 13.80
C TYR A 174 5.44 12.68 12.96
N VAL A 175 6.53 13.01 13.64
CA VAL A 175 7.86 13.15 13.06
C VAL A 175 8.83 12.31 13.88
N PHE A 176 9.54 11.40 13.23
CA PHE A 176 10.55 10.55 13.87
C PHE A 176 11.94 10.90 13.38
N VAL A 177 12.91 10.84 14.29
CA VAL A 177 14.34 10.99 13.99
C VAL A 177 15.17 10.05 14.86
N GLN A 178 16.35 9.68 14.36
CA GLN A 178 17.32 8.86 15.08
C GLN A 178 18.59 9.66 15.35
N VAL A 179 19.19 9.44 16.53
CA VAL A 179 20.49 9.99 16.89
C VAL A 179 21.34 8.90 17.51
N THR A 180 22.50 8.62 16.93
CA THR A 180 23.47 7.66 17.48
C THR A 180 24.60 8.40 18.19
N LYS A 181 24.81 8.10 19.48
CA LYS A 181 25.92 8.63 20.29
C LYS A 181 26.72 7.46 20.86
N SER A 182 28.03 7.45 20.62
CA SER A 182 28.95 6.41 21.11
C SER A 182 28.48 4.97 20.81
N GLY A 183 27.89 4.76 19.63
CA GLY A 183 27.35 3.45 19.21
C GLY A 183 25.95 3.11 19.74
N GLN A 184 25.36 3.93 20.61
CA GLN A 184 24.00 3.74 21.10
C GLN A 184 23.01 4.62 20.32
N ALA A 185 22.08 3.98 19.62
CA ALA A 185 20.98 4.66 18.93
C ALA A 185 19.92 5.13 19.94
N SER A 186 19.39 6.33 19.73
CA SER A 186 18.24 6.87 20.45
C SER A 186 17.25 7.45 19.46
N TYR A 187 15.98 7.12 19.66
CA TYR A 187 14.89 7.52 18.78
C TYR A 187 14.06 8.62 19.44
N PHE A 188 13.61 9.58 18.64
CA PHE A 188 12.81 10.70 19.10
C PHE A 188 11.57 10.84 18.23
N VAL A 189 10.48 11.27 18.86
CA VAL A 189 9.19 11.50 18.24
C VAL A 189 8.70 12.91 18.55
N SER A 190 8.13 13.59 17.56
CA SER A 190 7.35 14.81 17.73
C SER A 190 5.92 14.52 17.27
N TYR A 191 4.98 14.68 18.19
CA TYR A 191 3.54 14.51 17.94
C TYR A 191 2.90 15.89 17.76
N MET A 192 2.04 16.04 16.76
CA MET A 192 1.41 17.32 16.38
C MET A 192 2.40 18.47 16.20
N ARG A 193 3.63 18.18 15.74
CA ARG A 193 4.71 19.16 15.54
C ARG A 193 5.18 19.87 16.83
N GLU A 194 4.95 19.27 18.00
CA GLU A 194 5.49 19.76 19.28
C GLU A 194 6.98 19.43 19.46
N SER A 195 7.55 19.78 20.62
CA SER A 195 8.93 19.44 20.97
C SER A 195 9.18 17.93 20.92
N PHE A 196 10.34 17.54 20.39
CA PHE A 196 10.76 16.14 20.34
C PHE A 196 10.90 15.53 21.74
N LYS A 197 10.32 14.34 21.91
CA LYS A 197 10.44 13.51 23.10
C LYS A 197 11.21 12.24 22.74
N ARG A 198 12.05 11.76 23.66
CA ARG A 198 12.77 10.49 23.47
C ARG A 198 11.80 9.33 23.63
N ILE A 199 11.78 8.43 22.65
CA ILE A 199 10.99 7.20 22.68
C ILE A 199 11.48 6.32 23.84
N GLN A 200 10.52 5.77 24.58
CA GLN A 200 10.73 4.89 25.72
C GLN A 200 10.30 3.46 25.34
N LEU A 201 11.29 2.60 25.15
CA LEU A 201 11.12 1.15 25.07
C LEU A 201 11.23 0.53 26.46
N PRO A 202 10.72 -0.70 26.69
CA PRO A 202 10.89 -1.39 27.96
C PRO A 202 12.36 -1.45 28.40
N LYS A 203 12.63 -1.29 29.71
CA LYS A 203 14.00 -1.08 30.25
C LYS A 203 15.02 -2.16 29.84
N TYR A 204 14.57 -3.38 29.61
CA TYR A 204 15.41 -4.52 29.26
C TYR A 204 15.60 -4.69 27.75
N CYS A 205 14.88 -3.89 26.94
CA CYS A 205 15.00 -3.85 25.50
C CYS A 205 16.16 -2.90 25.12
N LEU A 206 17.22 -3.47 24.56
CA LEU A 206 18.30 -2.70 23.94
C LEU A 206 18.09 -2.73 22.42
N PRO A 207 17.53 -1.66 21.82
CA PRO A 207 17.25 -1.65 20.39
C PRO A 207 18.56 -1.54 19.60
N LYS A 208 18.74 -2.46 18.65
CA LYS A 208 19.79 -2.40 17.62
C LYS A 208 19.31 -1.58 16.42
N ASP A 209 18.04 -1.76 16.06
CA ASP A 209 17.39 -1.12 14.91
C ASP A 209 15.89 -0.96 15.17
N MET A 210 15.27 0.08 14.60
CA MET A 210 13.84 0.39 14.78
C MET A 210 13.24 0.98 13.51
N HIS A 211 12.15 0.37 13.02
CA HIS A 211 11.42 0.81 11.85
C HIS A 211 9.97 1.17 12.22
N ILE A 212 9.46 2.27 11.68
CA ILE A 212 8.05 2.64 11.80
C ILE A 212 7.27 1.93 10.70
N ILE A 213 6.26 1.14 11.08
CA ILE A 213 5.43 0.36 10.14
C ILE A 213 4.16 1.13 9.79
N SER A 214 3.49 1.69 10.79
CA SER A 214 2.22 2.43 10.60
C SER A 214 2.01 3.45 11.71
N THR A 215 1.39 4.57 11.37
CA THR A 215 0.98 5.65 12.28
C THR A 215 -0.54 5.85 12.31
N ASN A 216 -1.27 4.86 11.79
CA ASN A 216 -2.72 4.91 11.65
C ASN A 216 -3.44 5.00 13.01
N GLU A 217 -4.61 5.64 13.03
CA GLU A 217 -5.50 5.67 14.19
C GLU A 217 -4.90 6.25 15.48
N LYS A 218 -4.00 7.22 15.35
CA LYS A 218 -3.33 7.90 16.48
C LYS A 218 -2.51 6.95 17.36
N GLN A 219 -1.94 5.90 16.79
CA GLN A 219 -1.00 4.98 17.43
C GLN A 219 0.13 4.64 16.46
N VAL A 220 1.30 4.27 16.98
CA VAL A 220 2.47 3.92 16.18
C VAL A 220 2.75 2.44 16.34
N PHE A 221 2.81 1.73 15.21
CA PHE A 221 3.32 0.37 15.10
C PHE A 221 4.78 0.44 14.65
N SER A 222 5.65 -0.25 15.38
CA SER A 222 7.08 -0.29 15.07
C SER A 222 7.65 -1.70 15.16
N ALA A 223 8.53 -2.04 14.24
CA ALA A 223 9.38 -3.22 14.33
C ALA A 223 10.70 -2.84 14.99
N VAL A 224 11.03 -3.47 16.11
CA VAL A 224 12.29 -3.26 16.85
C VAL A 224 13.10 -4.55 16.82
N GLN A 225 14.37 -4.46 16.39
CA GLN A 225 15.34 -5.54 16.53
C GLN A 225 16.08 -5.36 17.86
N GLU A 226 15.99 -6.35 18.73
CA GLU A 226 16.71 -6.33 20.01
C GLU A 226 18.14 -6.83 19.84
N TRP A 227 19.06 -6.36 20.69
CA TRP A 227 20.49 -6.70 20.60
C TRP A 227 20.79 -8.21 20.74
N ASN A 228 19.95 -8.93 21.48
CA ASN A 228 20.05 -10.37 21.72
C ASN A 228 19.38 -11.23 20.62
N GLN A 229 18.71 -10.61 19.63
CA GLN A 229 17.97 -11.31 18.59
C GLN A 229 18.83 -11.48 17.32
N ASN A 230 18.87 -12.72 16.80
CA ASN A 230 19.54 -13.05 15.54
C ASN A 230 18.60 -12.74 14.35
N ASP A 231 18.57 -11.49 13.92
CA ASP A 231 17.84 -10.99 12.75
C ASP A 231 16.31 -11.18 12.77
N THR A 232 15.72 -11.35 13.96
CA THR A 232 14.27 -11.23 14.17
C THR A 232 13.91 -9.84 14.66
N TYR A 233 12.69 -9.40 14.33
CA TYR A 233 12.10 -8.15 14.83
C TYR A 233 10.90 -8.47 15.72
N SER A 234 10.64 -7.61 16.68
CA SER A 234 9.43 -7.68 17.51
C SER A 234 8.55 -6.47 17.23
N LEU A 235 7.24 -6.68 17.18
CA LEU A 235 6.23 -5.65 17.02
C LEU A 235 6.03 -4.94 18.35
N TYR A 236 6.14 -3.62 18.32
CA TYR A 236 5.84 -2.73 19.43
C TYR A 236 4.72 -1.76 19.03
N ILE A 237 3.81 -1.52 19.96
CA ILE A 237 2.71 -0.56 19.83
C ILE A 237 2.90 0.59 20.80
N SER A 238 2.62 1.81 20.35
CA SER A 238 2.79 3.01 21.16
C SER A 238 1.51 3.48 21.87
N ASP A 239 1.69 4.35 22.86
CA ASP A 239 0.67 5.29 23.28
C ASP A 239 0.34 6.32 22.19
N SER A 240 -0.70 7.14 22.40
CA SER A 240 -1.16 8.04 21.34
C SER A 240 -0.13 9.09 20.89
N PRO A 241 0.64 9.73 21.79
CA PRO A 241 1.77 10.58 21.41
C PRO A 241 2.96 9.86 20.76
N GLY A 242 3.01 8.53 20.76
CA GLY A 242 4.12 7.77 20.18
C GLY A 242 5.39 7.76 21.03
N VAL A 243 5.29 7.99 22.34
CA VAL A 243 6.43 8.10 23.27
C VAL A 243 6.71 6.78 23.98
N TYR A 244 5.68 6.12 24.50
CA TYR A 244 5.82 4.88 25.28
C TYR A 244 5.41 3.69 24.43
N PHE A 245 6.33 2.74 24.25
CA PHE A 245 6.09 1.54 23.47
C PHE A 245 5.99 0.30 24.35
N THR A 246 5.09 -0.60 23.99
CA THR A 246 4.88 -1.89 24.64
C THR A 246 4.97 -3.02 23.61
N LEU A 247 5.50 -4.16 24.03
CA LEU A 247 5.65 -5.34 23.19
C LEU A 247 4.26 -5.89 22.84
N SER A 248 4.01 -6.09 21.54
CA SER A 248 2.76 -6.61 20.99
C SER A 248 2.92 -8.03 20.46
N LEU A 249 3.95 -8.30 19.66
CA LEU A 249 4.21 -9.61 19.07
C LEU A 249 5.70 -9.84 18.83
N GLU A 250 6.25 -10.89 19.41
CA GLU A 250 7.66 -11.26 19.23
C GLU A 250 7.90 -12.03 17.92
N ASN A 251 9.15 -11.97 17.42
CA ASN A 251 9.66 -12.80 16.32
C ASN A 251 8.86 -12.70 15.02
N LEU A 252 8.56 -11.48 14.58
CA LEU A 252 7.95 -11.23 13.27
C LEU A 252 8.80 -11.82 12.14
N ARG A 253 8.10 -12.30 11.11
CA ARG A 253 8.73 -12.61 9.83
C ARG A 253 9.04 -11.31 9.10
N THR A 254 10.31 -11.10 8.81
CA THR A 254 10.81 -9.92 8.10
C THR A 254 11.70 -10.29 6.92
N ARG A 255 11.76 -9.41 5.91
CA ARG A 255 12.64 -9.50 4.75
C ARG A 255 13.27 -8.13 4.50
N ARG A 256 14.54 -8.08 4.05
CA ARG A 256 15.18 -6.84 3.62
C ARG A 256 15.25 -6.79 2.11
N GLU A 257 14.81 -5.68 1.53
CA GLU A 257 14.97 -5.41 0.11
C GLU A 257 16.42 -5.01 -0.22
N PRO A 258 16.88 -5.15 -1.48
CA PRO A 258 18.19 -4.67 -1.91
C PRO A 258 18.47 -3.19 -1.59
N GLY A 259 17.42 -2.37 -1.46
CA GLY A 259 17.50 -0.96 -1.05
C GLY A 259 17.60 -0.71 0.47
N GLY A 260 17.63 -1.77 1.29
CA GLY A 260 17.72 -1.70 2.75
C GLY A 260 16.39 -1.54 3.49
N ASN A 261 15.27 -1.36 2.77
CA ASN A 261 13.93 -1.30 3.36
C ASN A 261 13.59 -2.63 4.05
N LEU A 262 13.05 -2.53 5.26
CA LEU A 262 12.54 -3.68 6.00
C LEU A 262 11.07 -3.91 5.63
N LEU A 263 10.78 -5.05 5.01
CA LEU A 263 9.44 -5.55 4.81
C LEU A 263 9.07 -6.43 6.01
N VAL A 264 7.94 -6.14 6.61
CA VAL A 264 7.36 -6.89 7.72
C VAL A 264 6.09 -7.54 7.20
N ASP A 265 5.94 -8.85 7.39
CA ASP A 265 4.73 -9.58 7.00
C ASP A 265 3.59 -9.27 8.00
N LEU A 266 3.07 -8.05 7.93
CA LEU A 266 1.97 -7.50 8.71
C LEU A 266 0.95 -6.88 7.75
N TYR A 267 -0.29 -7.33 7.83
CA TYR A 267 -1.40 -6.86 7.00
C TYR A 267 -2.47 -6.22 7.88
N LYS A 268 -2.84 -4.97 7.57
CA LYS A 268 -4.00 -4.29 8.15
C LYS A 268 -5.23 -4.68 7.34
N VAL A 269 -6.25 -5.21 8.00
CA VAL A 269 -7.53 -5.51 7.33
C VAL A 269 -8.27 -4.20 7.08
N GLU A 270 -8.65 -3.97 5.83
CA GLU A 270 -9.43 -2.78 5.44
C GLU A 270 -10.89 -2.91 5.87
N GLY A 271 -11.54 -1.78 6.10
CA GLY A 271 -12.96 -1.68 6.48
C GLY A 271 -13.26 -1.93 7.95
N ILE A 272 -12.38 -2.61 8.70
CA ILE A 272 -12.53 -2.79 10.15
C ILE A 272 -11.23 -2.42 10.88
N ASN A 273 -11.29 -1.29 11.58
CA ASN A 273 -10.17 -0.79 12.36
C ASN A 273 -9.79 -1.76 13.49
N GLY A 274 -8.49 -1.96 13.67
CA GLY A 274 -7.94 -2.78 14.75
C GLY A 274 -7.77 -4.27 14.48
N ILE A 275 -8.14 -4.75 13.29
CA ILE A 275 -7.84 -6.12 12.86
C ILE A 275 -6.53 -6.13 12.06
N PHE A 276 -5.57 -6.94 12.52
CA PHE A 276 -4.30 -7.15 11.83
C PHE A 276 -3.97 -8.63 11.74
N LEU A 277 -3.29 -9.00 10.66
CA LEU A 277 -2.72 -10.32 10.44
C LEU A 277 -1.19 -10.18 10.43
N ALA A 278 -0.48 -11.08 11.10
CA ALA A 278 0.97 -11.06 11.15
C ALA A 278 1.55 -12.48 11.04
N ASN A 279 2.65 -12.62 10.31
CA ASN A 279 3.43 -13.85 10.30
C ASN A 279 4.54 -13.76 11.36
N LYS A 280 4.62 -14.79 12.21
CA LYS A 280 5.57 -14.93 13.31
C LYS A 280 6.35 -16.22 13.17
N LEU A 281 7.64 -16.17 13.48
CA LEU A 281 8.51 -17.33 13.63
C LEU A 281 8.34 -17.95 15.03
N VAL A 282 7.89 -19.20 15.09
CA VAL A 282 7.75 -20.01 16.30
C VAL A 282 8.71 -21.20 16.19
N GLY A 283 9.86 -21.11 16.87
CA GLY A 283 10.96 -22.06 16.62
C GLY A 283 11.55 -21.83 15.23
N HIS A 284 11.39 -22.81 14.34
CA HIS A 284 11.77 -22.69 12.93
C HIS A 284 10.57 -22.57 11.98
N GLU A 285 9.35 -22.67 12.50
CA GLU A 285 8.11 -22.68 11.74
C GLU A 285 7.54 -21.25 11.64
N VAL A 286 7.12 -20.82 10.45
CA VAL A 286 6.40 -19.56 10.29
C VAL A 286 4.91 -19.82 10.46
N LYS A 287 4.25 -19.10 11.38
CA LYS A 287 2.80 -19.22 11.64
C LYS A 287 2.12 -17.87 11.55
N THR A 288 0.86 -17.89 11.15
CA THR A 288 0.03 -16.69 10.94
C THR A 288 -0.87 -16.48 12.15
N PHE A 289 -0.87 -15.24 12.65
CA PHE A 289 -1.67 -14.80 13.79
C PHE A 289 -2.58 -13.65 13.37
N ILE A 290 -3.75 -13.58 14.01
CA ILE A 290 -4.70 -12.48 13.90
C ILE A 290 -4.88 -11.80 15.25
N THR A 291 -5.06 -10.49 15.24
CA THR A 291 -5.49 -9.68 16.39
C THR A 291 -6.79 -8.98 16.04
N TYR A 292 -7.66 -8.83 17.03
CA TYR A 292 -8.92 -8.07 16.95
C TYR A 292 -8.88 -6.84 17.85
N ASN A 293 -7.75 -6.54 18.49
CA ASN A 293 -7.60 -5.46 19.47
C ASN A 293 -6.30 -4.70 19.26
N LYS A 294 -6.01 -4.35 18.00
CA LYS A 294 -4.87 -3.49 17.63
C LYS A 294 -3.51 -4.04 18.09
N GLY A 295 -3.38 -5.36 18.17
CA GLY A 295 -2.12 -6.02 18.54
C GLY A 295 -1.93 -6.23 20.04
N GLN A 296 -2.91 -5.97 20.89
CA GLN A 296 -2.78 -6.30 22.31
C GLN A 296 -2.78 -7.82 22.55
N THR A 297 -3.62 -8.57 21.84
CA THR A 297 -3.64 -10.05 21.89
C THR A 297 -3.70 -10.64 20.49
N TRP A 298 -3.02 -11.77 20.31
CA TRP A 298 -2.89 -12.48 19.04
C TRP A 298 -3.34 -13.93 19.18
N ALA A 299 -4.01 -14.46 18.16
CA ALA A 299 -4.49 -15.84 18.09
C ALA A 299 -4.15 -16.47 16.74
N LEU A 300 -3.93 -17.79 16.71
CA LEU A 300 -3.78 -18.55 15.46
C LEU A 300 -5.09 -18.57 14.68
N LEU A 301 -4.99 -18.66 13.36
CA LEU A 301 -6.15 -18.81 12.48
C LEU A 301 -6.69 -20.25 12.53
N GLN A 302 -8.00 -20.37 12.75
CA GLN A 302 -8.70 -21.64 12.66
C GLN A 302 -8.78 -22.08 11.19
N ALA A 303 -8.32 -23.30 10.89
CA ALA A 303 -8.47 -23.89 9.57
C ALA A 303 -9.95 -24.18 9.25
N PRO A 304 -10.34 -24.15 7.96
CA PRO A 304 -11.66 -24.59 7.53
C PRO A 304 -11.90 -26.05 7.89
N ASN A 305 -13.16 -26.41 8.17
CA ASN A 305 -13.55 -27.79 8.50
C ASN A 305 -13.64 -28.71 7.27
N THR A 306 -13.69 -28.12 6.06
CA THR A 306 -13.85 -28.83 4.80
C THR A 306 -12.96 -28.23 3.72
N ASP A 307 -12.49 -29.07 2.80
CA ASP A 307 -11.80 -28.63 1.59
C ASP A 307 -12.80 -28.16 0.50
N VAL A 308 -12.27 -27.81 -0.67
CA VAL A 308 -13.07 -27.36 -1.83
C VAL A 308 -14.02 -28.46 -2.35
N ALA A 309 -13.65 -29.73 -2.20
CA ALA A 309 -14.45 -30.89 -2.60
C ALA A 309 -15.50 -31.29 -1.53
N GLY A 310 -15.50 -30.64 -0.37
CA GLY A 310 -16.38 -30.92 0.75
C GLY A 310 -15.91 -32.06 1.66
N ASN A 311 -14.68 -32.57 1.49
CA ASN A 311 -14.11 -33.55 2.40
C ASN A 311 -13.74 -32.89 3.73
N SER A 312 -13.90 -33.61 4.83
CA SER A 312 -13.56 -33.09 6.16
C SER A 312 -12.04 -32.95 6.32
N LEU A 313 -11.60 -31.77 6.75
CA LEU A 313 -10.22 -31.46 7.10
C LEU A 313 -10.02 -31.58 8.60
N HIS A 314 -9.11 -32.46 9.01
CA HIS A 314 -8.78 -32.65 10.43
C HIS A 314 -7.55 -31.81 10.82
N CYS A 315 -7.75 -30.53 11.11
CA CYS A 315 -6.71 -29.60 11.53
C CYS A 315 -7.09 -28.94 12.86
N ILE A 316 -6.33 -29.26 13.93
CA ILE A 316 -6.64 -28.86 15.30
C ILE A 316 -5.54 -27.96 15.87
N LEU A 317 -5.97 -26.80 16.40
CA LEU A 317 -5.10 -25.87 17.10
C LEU A 317 -4.53 -26.49 18.40
N PRO A 318 -3.30 -26.14 18.82
CA PRO A 318 -2.36 -25.21 18.17
C PRO A 318 -1.40 -25.91 17.18
N PHE A 319 -1.52 -27.22 16.98
CA PHE A 319 -0.57 -28.01 16.19
C PHE A 319 -0.75 -27.78 14.69
N CYS A 320 -1.99 -27.60 14.25
CA CYS A 320 -2.34 -27.29 12.86
C CYS A 320 -3.23 -26.06 12.81
N SER A 321 -2.94 -25.14 11.89
CA SER A 321 -3.68 -23.89 11.69
C SER A 321 -3.71 -23.49 10.21
N LEU A 322 -4.51 -22.47 9.90
CA LEU A 322 -4.42 -21.80 8.60
C LEU A 322 -3.25 -20.81 8.61
N HIS A 323 -2.47 -20.83 7.55
CA HIS A 323 -1.32 -19.94 7.34
C HIS A 323 -1.50 -19.17 6.04
N LEU A 324 -1.27 -17.86 6.07
CA LEU A 324 -1.51 -16.96 4.94
C LEU A 324 -0.21 -16.30 4.50
N HIS A 325 -0.07 -16.17 3.19
CA HIS A 325 0.98 -15.38 2.56
C HIS A 325 0.59 -13.90 2.65
N LEU A 326 1.22 -13.19 3.59
CA LEU A 326 0.99 -11.76 3.85
C LEU A 326 1.99 -10.87 3.12
N ASP A 327 2.74 -11.42 2.18
CA ASP A 327 3.77 -10.71 1.46
C ASP A 327 3.17 -9.71 0.47
N THR A 328 3.64 -8.47 0.56
CA THR A 328 3.35 -7.46 -0.46
C THR A 328 4.10 -7.83 -1.75
N PRO A 329 3.43 -7.85 -2.92
CA PRO A 329 4.09 -8.13 -4.18
C PRO A 329 5.10 -7.04 -4.50
N VAL A 330 6.27 -7.44 -5.03
CA VAL A 330 7.31 -6.51 -5.48
C VAL A 330 6.82 -5.67 -6.68
N ASN A 331 5.93 -6.24 -7.50
CA ASN A 331 5.31 -5.55 -8.62
C ASN A 331 3.91 -5.04 -8.22
N PRO A 332 3.69 -3.71 -8.12
CA PRO A 332 2.40 -3.15 -7.73
C PRO A 332 1.29 -3.35 -8.77
N TYR A 333 1.63 -3.74 -10.01
CA TYR A 333 0.66 -4.00 -11.07
C TYR A 333 0.11 -5.42 -11.04
N LEU A 334 0.69 -6.31 -10.22
CA LEU A 334 0.12 -7.62 -9.95
C LEU A 334 -0.66 -7.55 -8.63
N PRO A 335 -1.87 -8.14 -8.56
CA PRO A 335 -2.58 -8.24 -7.31
C PRO A 335 -1.76 -9.05 -6.29
N GLY A 336 -1.83 -8.63 -5.03
CA GLY A 336 -1.16 -9.32 -3.93
C GLY A 336 -1.77 -10.68 -3.62
N ARG A 337 -1.34 -11.28 -2.51
CA ARG A 337 -1.83 -12.59 -2.04
C ARG A 337 -2.92 -12.49 -0.99
N ILE A 338 -3.25 -11.29 -0.55
CA ILE A 338 -4.30 -11.02 0.41
C ILE A 338 -5.07 -9.76 -0.01
N PHE A 339 -6.38 -9.83 0.11
CA PHE A 339 -7.31 -8.83 -0.37
C PHE A 339 -8.36 -8.52 0.70
N SER A 340 -8.54 -7.24 0.99
CA SER A 340 -9.65 -6.68 1.75
C SER A 340 -9.93 -5.27 1.24
N MET A 341 -11.16 -4.78 1.41
CA MET A 341 -11.59 -3.49 0.90
C MET A 341 -12.37 -2.74 1.99
N ASP A 342 -12.19 -1.42 2.05
CA ASP A 342 -12.87 -0.55 3.01
C ASP A 342 -14.40 -0.56 2.85
N SER A 343 -14.87 -0.68 1.60
CA SER A 343 -16.28 -0.75 1.26
C SER A 343 -16.91 -2.14 1.44
N ALA A 344 -16.11 -3.18 1.64
CA ALA A 344 -16.56 -4.56 1.85
C ALA A 344 -16.00 -5.13 3.18
N PRO A 345 -16.31 -4.50 4.33
CA PRO A 345 -15.73 -4.88 5.61
C PRO A 345 -16.12 -6.30 6.02
N GLY A 346 -15.16 -7.02 6.59
CA GLY A 346 -15.34 -8.40 7.04
C GLY A 346 -15.02 -9.45 5.96
N ILE A 347 -14.99 -9.07 4.68
CA ILE A 347 -14.54 -9.96 3.61
C ILE A 347 -13.02 -9.87 3.47
N ILE A 348 -12.34 -11.01 3.67
CA ILE A 348 -10.89 -11.14 3.44
C ILE A 348 -10.68 -12.36 2.57
N VAL A 349 -9.95 -12.19 1.47
CA VAL A 349 -9.55 -13.28 0.58
C VAL A 349 -8.03 -13.40 0.62
N ALA A 350 -7.48 -14.58 0.85
CA ALA A 350 -6.05 -14.75 0.96
C ALA A 350 -5.56 -16.10 0.42
N THR A 351 -4.37 -16.10 -0.16
CA THR A 351 -3.62 -17.29 -0.55
C THR A 351 -2.81 -17.79 0.64
N GLY A 352 -2.83 -19.10 0.87
CA GLY A 352 -2.24 -19.70 2.05
C GLY A 352 -2.14 -21.21 1.94
N ASN A 353 -1.86 -21.86 3.08
CA ASN A 353 -1.89 -23.30 3.22
C ASN A 353 -2.39 -23.68 4.62
N ILE A 354 -2.85 -24.92 4.77
CA ILE A 354 -3.22 -25.50 6.06
C ILE A 354 -2.12 -26.46 6.49
N GLY A 355 -1.67 -26.36 7.73
CA GLY A 355 -0.62 -27.24 8.24
C GLY A 355 -0.01 -26.78 9.55
N THR A 356 1.20 -27.26 9.81
CA THR A 356 2.01 -26.88 11.00
C THR A 356 2.73 -25.56 10.80
N GLU A 357 3.05 -25.21 9.55
CA GLU A 357 3.78 -24.00 9.16
C GLU A 357 3.32 -23.43 7.79
N LEU A 358 3.66 -22.17 7.54
CA LEU A 358 3.49 -21.53 6.24
C LEU A 358 4.45 -22.16 5.22
N SER A 359 3.88 -22.65 4.12
CA SER A 359 4.61 -23.31 3.04
C SER A 359 4.27 -22.71 1.68
N SER A 360 5.21 -22.83 0.75
CA SER A 360 4.99 -22.51 -0.67
C SER A 360 4.43 -23.70 -1.46
N ALA A 361 4.34 -24.89 -0.84
CA ALA A 361 3.71 -26.07 -1.41
C ALA A 361 2.27 -26.20 -0.89
N ASN A 362 1.41 -26.86 -1.68
CA ASN A 362 -0.01 -27.07 -1.36
C ASN A 362 -0.75 -25.76 -1.04
N LEU A 363 -0.54 -24.75 -1.89
CA LEU A 363 -1.24 -23.49 -1.79
C LEU A 363 -2.75 -23.69 -2.05
N GLY A 364 -3.55 -22.83 -1.46
CA GLY A 364 -4.97 -22.70 -1.74
C GLY A 364 -5.41 -21.28 -1.43
N MET A 365 -6.58 -20.91 -1.94
CA MET A 365 -7.21 -19.64 -1.61
C MET A 365 -8.31 -19.84 -0.59
N PHE A 366 -8.35 -18.94 0.38
CA PHE A 366 -9.27 -18.95 1.50
C PHE A 366 -10.03 -17.63 1.56
N ILE A 367 -11.29 -17.71 1.94
CA ILE A 367 -12.16 -16.55 2.17
C ILE A 367 -12.77 -16.61 3.57
N THR A 368 -12.93 -15.45 4.17
CA THR A 368 -13.79 -15.20 5.34
C THR A 368 -14.73 -14.07 4.96
N SER A 369 -15.98 -14.14 5.45
CA SER A 369 -16.94 -13.03 5.39
C SER A 369 -17.34 -12.53 6.78
N ASP A 370 -16.62 -12.96 7.81
CA ASP A 370 -16.84 -12.62 9.22
C ASP A 370 -15.55 -12.11 9.91
N ALA A 371 -14.71 -11.41 9.15
CA ALA A 371 -13.46 -10.78 9.61
C ALA A 371 -12.43 -11.76 10.20
N GLY A 372 -12.34 -12.96 9.63
CA GLY A 372 -11.34 -13.98 9.98
C GLY A 372 -11.75 -14.93 11.10
N ASN A 373 -13.00 -14.89 11.56
CA ASN A 373 -13.50 -15.81 12.57
C ASN A 373 -13.71 -17.22 12.01
N THR A 374 -14.28 -17.32 10.80
CA THR A 374 -14.45 -18.56 10.04
C THR A 374 -13.86 -18.39 8.64
N TRP A 375 -13.11 -19.40 8.22
CA TRP A 375 -12.49 -19.45 6.89
C TRP A 375 -13.10 -20.59 6.09
N ARG A 376 -13.16 -20.43 4.77
CA ARG A 376 -13.56 -21.43 3.78
C ARG A 376 -12.50 -21.48 2.69
N GLN A 377 -12.16 -22.67 2.21
CA GLN A 377 -11.31 -22.79 1.02
C GLN A 377 -12.17 -22.61 -0.25
N ILE A 378 -11.70 -21.81 -1.21
CA ILE A 378 -12.43 -21.48 -2.44
C ILE A 378 -11.73 -21.97 -3.71
N PHE A 379 -10.40 -22.02 -3.74
CA PHE A 379 -9.62 -22.52 -4.88
C PHE A 379 -8.37 -23.28 -4.41
N GLU A 380 -7.90 -24.22 -5.23
CA GLU A 380 -6.62 -24.93 -5.03
C GLU A 380 -5.43 -24.18 -5.66
N GLU A 381 -5.69 -23.22 -6.54
CA GLU A 381 -4.67 -22.43 -7.21
C GLU A 381 -4.75 -20.95 -6.80
N GLU A 382 -3.62 -20.25 -6.95
CA GLU A 382 -3.53 -18.81 -6.70
C GLU A 382 -4.19 -18.02 -7.85
N LEU A 383 -5.25 -17.28 -7.53
CA LEU A 383 -5.97 -16.40 -8.44
C LEU A 383 -5.90 -14.95 -7.94
N GLY A 384 -5.93 -14.00 -8.87
CA GLY A 384 -6.22 -12.60 -8.54
C GLY A 384 -7.71 -12.42 -8.27
N VAL A 385 -8.08 -11.61 -7.28
CA VAL A 385 -9.48 -11.34 -6.90
C VAL A 385 -9.77 -9.85 -6.89
N TRP A 386 -10.93 -9.46 -7.45
CA TRP A 386 -11.44 -8.09 -7.50
C TRP A 386 -12.84 -8.01 -6.91
N PHE A 387 -13.09 -6.92 -6.18
CA PHE A 387 -14.36 -6.62 -5.52
C PHE A 387 -15.18 -5.67 -6.39
N LEU A 388 -16.38 -6.08 -6.77
CA LEU A 388 -17.33 -5.24 -7.50
C LEU A 388 -18.48 -4.82 -6.58
N ASP A 389 -19.00 -3.62 -6.81
CA ASP A 389 -20.16 -3.06 -6.11
C ASP A 389 -20.05 -3.15 -4.58
N ASN A 390 -18.95 -2.65 -4.02
CA ASN A 390 -18.67 -2.68 -2.58
C ASN A 390 -18.70 -4.11 -1.97
N GLY A 391 -18.27 -5.11 -2.75
CA GLY A 391 -18.25 -6.51 -2.34
C GLY A 391 -19.53 -7.28 -2.66
N GLY A 392 -20.50 -6.67 -3.35
CA GLY A 392 -21.69 -7.36 -3.86
C GLY A 392 -21.38 -8.47 -4.87
N ALA A 393 -20.25 -8.37 -5.59
CA ALA A 393 -19.73 -9.48 -6.38
C ALA A 393 -18.21 -9.58 -6.27
N LEU A 394 -17.69 -10.81 -6.40
CA LEU A 394 -16.27 -11.13 -6.46
C LEU A 394 -15.94 -11.71 -7.83
N VAL A 395 -14.86 -11.23 -8.44
CA VAL A 395 -14.33 -11.78 -9.70
C VAL A 395 -12.95 -12.35 -9.44
N ALA A 396 -12.71 -13.58 -9.88
CA ALA A 396 -11.41 -14.23 -9.76
C ALA A 396 -10.87 -14.68 -11.13
N VAL A 397 -9.55 -14.50 -11.34
CA VAL A 397 -8.87 -14.88 -12.58
C VAL A 397 -7.48 -15.43 -12.30
N SER A 398 -7.05 -16.40 -13.11
CA SER A 398 -5.67 -16.89 -13.05
C SER A 398 -4.74 -15.88 -13.71
N LEU A 399 -3.65 -15.55 -13.02
CA LEU A 399 -2.63 -14.59 -13.47
C LEU A 399 -1.31 -15.27 -13.82
N VAL A 400 -1.35 -16.58 -14.03
CA VAL A 400 -0.18 -17.34 -14.46
C VAL A 400 0.13 -16.96 -15.91
N ALA A 401 1.10 -16.06 -16.09
CA ALA A 401 1.46 -15.47 -17.39
C ALA A 401 1.81 -16.51 -18.48
N THR A 402 2.18 -17.73 -18.11
CA THR A 402 2.51 -18.81 -19.05
C THR A 402 1.30 -19.62 -19.53
N VAL A 403 0.12 -19.43 -18.94
CA VAL A 403 -1.09 -20.19 -19.24
C VAL A 403 -2.15 -19.24 -19.81
N PRO A 404 -2.60 -19.44 -21.05
CA PRO A 404 -3.58 -18.55 -21.63
C PRO A 404 -4.97 -18.87 -21.08
N ILE A 405 -5.71 -17.84 -20.71
CA ILE A 405 -7.01 -17.95 -20.05
C ILE A 405 -8.15 -17.55 -21.00
N ARG A 406 -9.33 -18.15 -20.81
CA ARG A 406 -10.55 -17.76 -21.54
C ARG A 406 -11.77 -17.57 -20.65
N HIS A 407 -11.63 -17.90 -19.37
CA HIS A 407 -12.71 -17.82 -18.40
C HIS A 407 -12.33 -16.96 -17.21
N VAL A 408 -13.35 -16.37 -16.59
CA VAL A 408 -13.30 -15.73 -15.27
C VAL A 408 -14.27 -16.46 -14.35
N TRP A 409 -13.99 -16.43 -13.06
CA TRP A 409 -14.90 -16.89 -12.02
C TRP A 409 -15.63 -15.70 -11.42
N VAL A 410 -16.93 -15.84 -11.18
CA VAL A 410 -17.77 -14.80 -10.59
C VAL A 410 -18.55 -15.41 -9.42
N SER A 411 -18.56 -14.73 -8.28
CA SER A 411 -19.39 -15.06 -7.13
C SER A 411 -20.24 -13.86 -6.75
N LEU A 412 -21.51 -14.11 -6.41
CA LEU A 412 -22.48 -13.09 -5.98
C LEU A 412 -22.94 -13.32 -4.53
N ASP A 413 -22.29 -14.23 -3.81
CA ASP A 413 -22.73 -14.73 -2.51
C ASP A 413 -21.56 -14.84 -1.51
N GLU A 414 -20.67 -13.86 -1.53
CA GLU A 414 -19.47 -13.76 -0.67
C GLU A 414 -18.54 -14.98 -0.81
N GLY A 415 -18.38 -15.48 -2.03
CA GLY A 415 -17.48 -16.59 -2.36
C GLY A 415 -17.98 -17.96 -1.93
N LYS A 416 -19.26 -18.14 -1.59
CA LYS A 416 -19.84 -19.45 -1.29
C LYS A 416 -20.00 -20.29 -2.55
N LYS A 417 -20.41 -19.67 -3.66
CA LYS A 417 -20.54 -20.29 -4.98
C LYS A 417 -19.81 -19.46 -6.02
N TRP A 418 -19.10 -20.16 -6.92
CA TRP A 418 -18.38 -19.55 -8.03
C TRP A 418 -18.89 -20.10 -9.36
N ASP A 419 -19.34 -19.22 -10.23
CA ASP A 419 -19.80 -19.53 -11.58
C ASP A 419 -18.73 -19.13 -12.61
N ARG A 420 -18.51 -19.99 -13.61
CA ARG A 420 -17.46 -19.80 -14.63
C ARG A 420 -18.04 -19.18 -15.90
N HIS A 421 -17.47 -18.05 -16.34
CA HIS A 421 -17.91 -17.32 -17.52
C HIS A 421 -16.79 -17.15 -18.55
N SER A 422 -17.09 -17.37 -19.83
CA SER A 422 -16.14 -17.13 -20.92
C SER A 422 -16.18 -15.67 -21.37
N PHE A 423 -15.02 -15.02 -21.44
CA PHE A 423 -14.93 -13.60 -21.86
C PHE A 423 -14.34 -13.40 -23.26
N SER A 424 -13.79 -14.45 -23.86
CA SER A 424 -13.18 -14.41 -25.20
C SER A 424 -13.40 -15.73 -25.93
N LEU A 425 -13.45 -15.67 -27.27
CA LEU A 425 -13.47 -16.84 -28.13
C LEU A 425 -12.10 -17.54 -28.19
N ALA A 426 -11.02 -16.75 -28.16
CA ALA A 426 -9.64 -17.24 -28.18
C ALA A 426 -8.99 -17.02 -26.80
N PRO A 427 -8.15 -17.96 -26.33
CA PRO A 427 -7.49 -17.82 -25.04
C PRO A 427 -6.43 -16.70 -25.11
N LEU A 428 -6.31 -15.93 -24.03
CA LEU A 428 -5.46 -14.74 -23.92
C LEU A 428 -4.37 -14.98 -22.86
N PHE A 429 -3.12 -14.70 -23.18
CA PHE A 429 -2.07 -14.57 -22.17
C PHE A 429 -2.27 -13.26 -21.45
N LEU A 430 -2.57 -13.32 -20.16
CA LEU A 430 -2.94 -12.16 -19.37
C LEU A 430 -1.69 -11.54 -18.75
N ASP A 431 -1.45 -10.26 -19.06
CA ASP A 431 -0.33 -9.49 -18.52
C ASP A 431 -0.76 -8.54 -17.40
N GLY A 432 -2.04 -8.15 -17.38
CA GLY A 432 -2.57 -7.21 -16.39
C GLY A 432 -4.08 -7.12 -16.37
N VAL A 433 -4.60 -6.67 -15.23
CA VAL A 433 -6.04 -6.45 -15.00
C VAL A 433 -6.23 -5.10 -14.35
N LEU A 434 -7.09 -4.29 -14.93
CA LEU A 434 -7.45 -2.96 -14.42
C LEU A 434 -8.92 -2.95 -14.07
N MET A 435 -9.24 -2.60 -12.82
CA MET A 435 -10.62 -2.46 -12.37
C MET A 435 -10.96 -0.98 -12.16
N GLN A 436 -12.13 -0.58 -12.64
CA GLN A 436 -12.73 0.74 -12.39
C GLN A 436 -13.94 0.56 -11.47
N PRO A 437 -13.78 0.71 -10.14
CA PRO A 437 -14.81 0.36 -9.16
C PRO A 437 -16.15 1.09 -9.42
N GLU A 438 -16.09 2.39 -9.73
CA GLU A 438 -17.27 3.25 -9.90
C GLU A 438 -18.18 2.84 -11.06
N ASN A 439 -17.61 2.22 -12.10
CA ASN A 439 -18.33 1.86 -13.32
C ASN A 439 -18.56 0.35 -13.47
N HIS A 440 -18.13 -0.45 -12.49
CA HIS A 440 -18.20 -1.93 -12.54
C HIS A 440 -17.53 -2.51 -13.80
N ILE A 441 -16.48 -1.86 -14.31
CA ILE A 441 -15.75 -2.29 -15.50
C ILE A 441 -14.43 -2.92 -15.07
N ILE A 442 -14.14 -4.10 -15.63
CA ILE A 442 -12.82 -4.73 -15.56
C ILE A 442 -12.25 -4.83 -16.97
N THR A 443 -11.02 -4.36 -17.14
CA THR A 443 -10.27 -4.44 -18.39
C THR A 443 -9.11 -5.41 -18.23
N PHE A 444 -9.10 -6.47 -19.04
CA PHE A 444 -8.02 -7.43 -19.14
C PHE A 444 -7.06 -7.01 -20.26
N THR A 445 -5.77 -6.92 -19.97
CA THR A 445 -4.73 -6.56 -20.93
C THR A 445 -3.80 -7.73 -21.16
N GLY A 446 -3.56 -8.09 -22.41
CA GLY A 446 -2.75 -9.26 -22.73
C GLY A 446 -2.40 -9.39 -24.19
N HIS A 447 -1.98 -10.59 -24.58
CA HIS A 447 -1.62 -10.93 -25.95
C HIS A 447 -2.14 -12.31 -26.36
N LEU A 448 -2.43 -12.51 -27.65
CA LEU A 448 -2.90 -13.80 -28.18
C LEU A 448 -1.75 -14.78 -28.39
N SER A 449 -0.55 -14.28 -28.66
CA SER A 449 0.69 -15.04 -28.75
C SER A 449 1.89 -14.16 -28.38
N ARG A 450 3.06 -14.76 -28.13
CA ARG A 450 4.29 -14.02 -27.74
C ARG A 450 4.77 -12.98 -28.76
N VAL A 451 4.23 -13.01 -29.98
CA VAL A 451 4.61 -12.12 -31.09
C VAL A 451 3.40 -11.27 -31.56
N SER A 452 2.24 -11.42 -30.93
CA SER A 452 1.04 -10.67 -31.33
C SER A 452 1.00 -9.27 -30.75
N GLU A 453 0.19 -8.42 -31.37
CA GLU A 453 -0.20 -7.13 -30.81
C GLU A 453 -0.94 -7.28 -29.48
N TRP A 454 -0.88 -6.22 -28.66
CA TRP A 454 -1.65 -6.09 -27.43
C TRP A 454 -3.15 -6.15 -27.69
N GLN A 455 -3.86 -6.89 -26.85
CA GLN A 455 -5.31 -6.96 -26.82
C GLN A 455 -5.82 -6.42 -25.48
N LEU A 456 -6.93 -5.68 -25.55
CA LEU A 456 -7.64 -5.19 -24.38
C LEU A 456 -9.07 -5.70 -24.44
N ILE A 457 -9.48 -6.46 -23.43
CA ILE A 457 -10.84 -6.98 -23.30
C ILE A 457 -11.51 -6.31 -22.12
N LYS A 458 -12.49 -5.47 -22.43
CA LYS A 458 -13.34 -4.77 -21.48
C LYS A 458 -14.59 -5.60 -21.19
N ILE A 459 -14.88 -5.85 -19.92
CA ILE A 459 -16.11 -6.48 -19.45
C ILE A 459 -16.87 -5.48 -18.58
N ASP A 460 -18.13 -5.23 -18.93
CA ASP A 460 -19.06 -4.40 -18.17
C ASP A 460 -19.96 -5.29 -17.31
N TYR A 461 -19.79 -5.23 -15.99
CA TYR A 461 -20.56 -6.03 -15.03
C TYR A 461 -21.87 -5.37 -14.59
N LYS A 462 -22.19 -4.17 -15.08
CA LYS A 462 -23.42 -3.44 -14.72
C LYS A 462 -24.69 -4.24 -14.98
N ALA A 463 -24.68 -5.10 -16.00
CA ALA A 463 -25.82 -5.96 -16.33
C ALA A 463 -26.17 -6.99 -15.24
N ILE A 464 -25.22 -7.35 -14.37
CA ILE A 464 -25.47 -8.26 -13.24
C ILE A 464 -26.25 -7.53 -12.13
N PHE A 465 -26.05 -6.23 -11.98
CA PHE A 465 -26.71 -5.38 -10.98
C PHE A 465 -27.96 -4.70 -11.58
N SER A 466 -29.02 -5.50 -11.81
CA SER A 466 -30.24 -5.06 -12.50
C SER A 466 -31.14 -4.10 -11.70
N ARG A 467 -31.04 -4.10 -10.37
CA ARG A 467 -31.83 -3.24 -9.47
C ARG A 467 -30.96 -2.63 -8.38
N ARG A 468 -31.36 -1.47 -7.87
CA ARG A 468 -30.77 -0.89 -6.66
C ARG A 468 -31.33 -1.60 -5.42
N CYS A 469 -30.46 -1.81 -4.44
CA CYS A 469 -30.84 -2.38 -3.15
C CYS A 469 -31.74 -1.42 -2.37
N MET A 470 -32.68 -1.98 -1.63
CA MET A 470 -33.54 -1.29 -0.68
C MET A 470 -33.25 -1.78 0.74
N ASP A 471 -33.70 -1.05 1.76
CA ASP A 471 -33.46 -1.39 3.18
C ASP A 471 -33.82 -2.84 3.56
N GLY A 472 -34.79 -3.46 2.86
CA GLY A 472 -35.20 -4.85 3.08
C GLY A 472 -34.28 -5.91 2.47
N ASP A 473 -33.35 -5.55 1.59
CA ASP A 473 -32.38 -6.47 0.96
C ASP A 473 -31.14 -6.72 1.83
N TYR A 474 -31.07 -6.04 2.97
CA TYR A 474 -29.90 -5.94 3.81
C TYR A 474 -30.09 -6.74 5.11
N GLN A 475 -29.15 -7.62 5.45
CA GLN A 475 -29.10 -8.31 6.74
C GLN A 475 -28.14 -7.64 7.73
N THR A 476 -28.53 -7.57 9.00
CA THR A 476 -27.65 -7.05 10.04
C THR A 476 -26.55 -8.06 10.35
N TRP A 477 -25.30 -7.64 10.22
CA TRP A 477 -24.15 -8.43 10.64
C TRP A 477 -23.57 -7.90 11.96
N HIS A 478 -23.27 -8.82 12.87
CA HIS A 478 -22.64 -8.49 14.16
C HIS A 478 -21.20 -8.98 14.18
N LEU A 479 -20.26 -8.06 14.41
CA LEU A 479 -18.87 -8.40 14.63
C LEU A 479 -18.73 -9.15 15.96
N HIS A 480 -18.48 -10.46 15.89
CA HIS A 480 -18.18 -11.29 17.05
C HIS A 480 -16.67 -11.47 17.20
N ASN A 481 -16.15 -11.27 18.42
CA ASN A 481 -14.74 -11.49 18.72
C ASN A 481 -14.59 -12.77 19.56
N LYS A 482 -13.66 -13.67 19.19
CA LYS A 482 -13.37 -14.93 19.91
C LYS A 482 -12.65 -14.75 21.25
N VAL A 483 -12.39 -13.51 21.69
CA VAL A 483 -11.67 -13.25 22.96
C VAL A 483 -12.62 -13.47 24.14
N LYS A 484 -12.53 -14.65 24.76
CA LYS A 484 -13.31 -15.07 25.95
C LYS A 484 -12.93 -14.35 27.26
N HIS A 485 -12.46 -13.11 27.22
CA HIS A 485 -12.37 -12.29 28.43
C HIS A 485 -13.39 -11.14 28.37
N VAL A 486 -14.28 -11.20 29.37
CA VAL A 486 -15.35 -10.25 29.65
C VAL A 486 -14.77 -8.89 29.98
N GLU A 487 -14.47 -8.10 28.96
CA GLU A 487 -14.55 -6.65 29.04
C GLU A 487 -15.24 -6.19 27.77
N ARG A 488 -16.41 -5.58 27.93
CA ARG A 488 -17.14 -4.92 26.85
C ARG A 488 -16.31 -3.72 26.42
N TYR A 489 -15.33 -3.93 25.56
CA TYR A 489 -14.71 -2.84 24.84
C TYR A 489 -15.73 -2.34 23.81
N CYS A 490 -16.22 -1.12 24.01
CA CYS A 490 -16.88 -0.38 22.94
C CYS A 490 -15.84 -0.20 21.83
N PHE A 491 -15.84 -1.12 20.86
CA PHE A 491 -15.47 -0.73 19.52
C PHE A 491 -16.42 0.40 19.13
N ASP A 492 -15.89 1.55 18.69
CA ASP A 492 -16.65 2.63 18.05
C ASP A 492 -17.19 2.17 16.67
N ALA A 493 -17.89 1.04 16.68
CA ALA A 493 -18.55 0.46 15.52
C ALA A 493 -20.04 0.76 15.63
N ASN A 494 -20.41 2.03 15.39
CA ASN A 494 -21.68 2.30 14.73
C ASN A 494 -21.53 1.93 13.24
N ILE A 495 -21.28 0.65 12.96
CA ILE A 495 -21.31 0.10 11.61
C ILE A 495 -22.68 -0.56 11.48
N LYS A 496 -23.68 0.23 11.08
CA LYS A 496 -24.86 -0.33 10.42
C LYS A 496 -24.40 -0.75 9.04
N MET A 497 -24.17 -2.04 8.83
CA MET A 497 -24.08 -2.58 7.48
C MET A 497 -25.10 -3.69 7.30
N GLY A 498 -25.77 -3.57 6.16
CA GLY A 498 -26.54 -4.60 5.53
C GLY A 498 -25.66 -5.42 4.63
N MET A 499 -25.60 -6.74 4.80
CA MET A 499 -25.14 -7.64 3.73
C MET A 499 -26.31 -7.88 2.77
N LEU A 500 -26.05 -7.88 1.45
CA LEU A 500 -27.06 -8.25 0.46
C LEU A 500 -27.42 -9.73 0.60
N VAL A 501 -28.70 -10.05 0.37
CA VAL A 501 -29.19 -11.44 0.21
C VAL A 501 -29.20 -11.85 -1.26
#